data_AF-A0A7S1JPM7-F1
#
_entry.id   AF-A0A7S1JPM7-F1
#
_cell.length_a   1.000
_cell.length_b   1.000
_cell.length_c   1.000
_cell.angle_alpha   90.00
_cell.angle_beta   90.00
_cell.angle_gamma   90.00
#
_symmetry.space_group_name_H-M   'P 1'
#
loop_
_entity.id
_entity.type
_entity.pdbx_description
1 polymer ?
#
loop_
_entity_poly.entity_id
_entity_poly.type
_entity_poly.pdbx_seq_one_letter_code
_entity_poly.pdbx_strand_id
1 'polypeptide(L)'
;VRVDAMTAIHCPKLLSPQDPDLTLLTQKVANTSSPSLCTLLETQAALLAQTDKADKGKAERARILAQAAIKGLNRPPVWLETREPRVPAIEITDDGTVSLAKNPRKRHDKHEGFSGFALEMFNKSTEETRNRCFGLNRALPGQRLPENHQLDAIFSEAMTTTADDGLSFYGKVALVTGAAVGNIAFEVIRGLLMGGARVIVCTAFPEEGSICSYEVFKDLYQSCGSNGSSCVVVPMNGMSAIDCSRVIDHVFDAVLPSLQPLPLNHASSAPSIPHLDLFVPFAAIPETGRTIQMIDDRSEAAHRLMLTNVHRCIGRIMEKNPRGVP
;
A
#
# COMPACT_ATOMS: atom_id res chain seq x y z
N VAL A 1 8.15 12.34 9.51
CA VAL A 1 9.56 12.07 9.13
C VAL A 1 10.59 12.74 10.02
N ARG A 2 10.68 14.09 10.14
CA ARG A 2 11.73 14.73 10.94
C ARG A 2 11.73 14.26 12.40
N VAL A 3 10.55 14.25 13.02
CA VAL A 3 10.35 13.73 14.39
C VAL A 3 10.79 12.26 14.46
N ASP A 4 10.25 11.40 13.60
CA ASP A 4 10.57 9.97 13.57
C ASP A 4 12.08 9.70 13.41
N ALA A 5 12.75 10.45 12.52
CA ALA A 5 14.18 10.34 12.28
C ALA A 5 14.99 10.73 13.52
N MET A 6 14.66 11.84 14.17
CA MET A 6 15.32 12.26 15.40
C MET A 6 15.07 11.27 16.54
N THR A 7 13.81 10.82 16.72
CA THR A 7 13.46 9.81 17.72
C THR A 7 14.26 8.53 17.51
N ALA A 8 14.37 8.05 16.27
CA ALA A 8 15.15 6.86 15.97
C ALA A 8 16.64 7.05 16.23
N ILE A 9 17.23 8.18 15.81
CA ILE A 9 18.64 8.50 16.09
C ILE A 9 18.92 8.39 17.58
N HIS A 10 18.04 8.93 18.44
CA HIS A 10 18.21 8.89 19.89
C HIS A 10 17.72 7.60 20.57
N CYS A 11 17.09 6.68 19.86
CA CYS A 11 16.57 5.44 20.41
C CYS A 11 17.67 4.36 20.52
N PRO A 12 18.00 3.87 21.72
CA PRO A 12 19.04 2.87 21.92
C PRO A 12 18.62 1.46 21.47
N LYS A 13 17.34 1.19 21.18
CA LYS A 13 16.88 -0.14 20.78
C LYS A 13 17.10 -0.45 19.29
N LEU A 14 17.14 0.58 18.44
CA LEU A 14 17.29 0.47 16.98
C LEU A 14 18.77 0.41 16.58
N LEU A 15 19.51 -0.60 17.06
CA LEU A 15 20.97 -0.64 16.89
C LEU A 15 21.45 -1.41 15.65
N SER A 16 20.64 -2.33 15.13
CA SER A 16 21.04 -3.15 13.98
C SER A 16 20.55 -2.54 12.66
N PRO A 17 21.38 -2.46 11.62
CA PRO A 17 20.91 -2.17 10.25
C PRO A 17 19.85 -3.16 9.74
N GLN A 18 19.76 -4.34 10.35
CA GLN A 18 18.77 -5.38 10.05
C GLN A 18 17.48 -5.22 10.85
N ASP A 19 17.37 -4.18 11.69
CA ASP A 19 16.15 -3.92 12.44
C ASP A 19 15.01 -3.53 11.47
N PRO A 20 13.87 -4.24 11.48
CA PRO A 20 12.75 -3.96 10.58
C PRO A 20 12.21 -2.53 10.73
N ASP A 21 12.21 -1.99 11.95
CA ASP A 21 11.69 -0.65 12.23
C ASP A 21 12.62 0.43 11.65
N LEU A 22 13.94 0.21 11.74
CA LEU A 22 14.93 1.08 11.11
C LEU A 22 14.87 0.99 9.58
N THR A 23 14.62 -0.20 9.04
CA THR A 23 14.47 -0.43 7.59
C THR A 23 13.26 0.33 7.04
N LEU A 24 12.10 0.22 7.71
CA LEU A 24 10.88 0.94 7.33
C LEU A 24 11.08 2.46 7.43
N LEU A 25 11.74 2.93 8.49
CA LEU A 25 12.04 4.35 8.64
C LEU A 25 13.01 4.87 7.57
N THR A 26 14.02 4.08 7.21
CA THR A 26 14.99 4.41 6.16
C THR A 26 14.26 4.62 4.83
N GLN A 27 13.33 3.72 4.49
CA GLN A 27 12.48 3.86 3.31
C GLN A 27 11.58 5.10 3.38
N LYS A 28 10.95 5.35 4.53
CA LYS A 28 10.13 6.55 4.75
C LYS A 28 10.93 7.84 4.58
N VAL A 29 12.16 7.89 5.10
CA VAL A 29 13.08 9.03 4.94
C VAL A 29 13.42 9.22 3.47
N ALA A 30 13.78 8.16 2.74
CA ALA A 30 14.03 8.25 1.30
C ALA A 30 12.80 8.78 0.54
N ASN A 31 11.61 8.26 0.82
CA ASN A 31 10.35 8.65 0.20
C ASN A 31 9.86 10.06 0.56
N THR A 32 10.41 10.68 1.60
CA THR A 32 10.06 12.05 2.06
C THR A 32 11.24 13.02 1.98
N SER A 33 12.23 12.67 1.17
CA SER A 33 13.47 13.44 1.03
C SER A 33 13.19 14.86 0.53
N SER A 34 13.80 15.84 1.17
CA SER A 34 13.79 17.25 0.75
C SER A 34 15.15 17.86 1.06
N PRO A 35 15.56 18.95 0.39
CA PRO A 35 16.83 19.61 0.69
C PRO A 35 17.00 19.90 2.18
N SER A 36 15.93 20.39 2.82
CA SER A 36 15.91 20.68 4.25
C SER A 36 16.09 19.44 5.15
N LEU A 37 15.56 18.28 4.74
CA LEU A 37 15.71 17.03 5.48
C LEU A 37 17.13 16.47 5.33
N CYS A 38 17.70 16.55 4.12
CA CYS A 38 19.09 16.15 3.88
C CYS A 38 20.04 16.97 4.75
N THR A 39 19.95 18.30 4.70
CA THR A 39 20.81 19.18 5.51
C THR A 39 20.68 18.88 7.01
N LEU A 40 19.46 18.66 7.52
CA LEU A 40 19.23 18.31 8.92
C LEU A 40 19.97 17.02 9.31
N LEU A 41 19.79 15.94 8.53
CA LEU A 41 20.34 14.62 8.86
C LEU A 41 21.85 14.55 8.64
N GLU A 42 22.38 15.19 7.59
CA GLU A 42 23.82 15.32 7.35
C GLU A 42 24.51 16.10 8.48
N THR A 43 23.92 17.23 8.90
CA THR A 43 24.46 18.02 10.02
C THR A 43 24.44 17.20 11.31
N GLN A 44 23.34 16.48 11.59
CA GLN A 44 23.23 15.64 12.76
C GLN A 44 24.25 14.50 12.75
N ALA A 45 24.46 13.85 11.60
CA ALA A 45 25.47 12.81 11.44
C ALA A 45 26.89 13.35 11.66
N ALA A 46 27.21 14.54 11.10
CA ALA A 46 28.51 15.18 11.26
C ALA A 46 28.80 15.56 12.72
N LEU A 47 27.81 16.09 13.45
CA LEU A 47 27.94 16.44 14.87
C LEU A 47 28.19 15.19 15.74
N LEU A 48 27.44 14.12 15.50
CA LEU A 48 27.57 12.87 16.25
C LEU A 48 28.89 12.12 15.95
N ALA A 49 29.47 12.31 14.76
CA ALA A 49 30.77 11.74 14.41
C ALA A 49 31.94 12.39 15.16
N GLN A 50 31.79 13.64 15.63
CA GLN A 50 32.84 14.37 16.36
C GLN A 50 32.87 14.05 17.86
N THR A 51 31.81 13.43 18.41
CA THR A 51 31.74 13.13 19.84
C THR A 51 32.48 11.84 20.20
N ASP A 52 33.64 11.98 20.83
CA ASP A 52 34.65 10.93 21.04
C ASP A 52 34.26 9.80 22.03
N LYS A 53 33.11 9.87 22.71
CA LYS A 53 32.87 9.01 23.90
C LYS A 53 31.50 8.36 24.16
N ALA A 54 30.41 8.61 23.43
CA ALA A 54 29.11 8.16 23.97
C ALA A 54 28.20 7.28 23.12
N ASP A 55 28.20 7.31 21.78
CA ASP A 55 27.16 6.53 21.09
C ASP A 55 27.43 6.26 19.61
N LYS A 56 28.34 5.33 19.33
CA LYS A 56 28.60 4.83 17.96
C LYS A 56 27.30 4.41 17.24
N GLY A 57 26.31 3.89 17.98
CA GLY A 57 25.00 3.54 17.45
C GLY A 57 24.17 4.74 16.99
N LYS A 58 24.21 5.88 17.70
CA LYS A 58 23.50 7.11 17.27
C LYS A 58 24.11 7.67 15.99
N ALA A 59 25.45 7.74 15.94
CA ALA A 59 26.17 8.20 14.77
C ALA A 59 25.86 7.32 13.54
N GLU A 60 25.85 5.99 13.72
CA GLU A 60 25.53 5.07 12.62
C GLU A 60 24.09 5.20 12.14
N ARG A 61 23.10 5.28 13.04
CA ARG A 61 21.71 5.55 12.66
C ARG A 61 21.56 6.87 11.89
N ALA A 62 22.19 7.94 12.38
CA ALA A 62 22.15 9.24 11.71
C ALA A 62 22.77 9.16 10.31
N ARG A 63 23.88 8.44 10.16
CA ARG A 63 24.53 8.18 8.86
C ARG A 63 23.62 7.42 7.91
N ILE A 64 22.98 6.34 8.37
CA ILE A 64 22.04 5.54 7.56
C ILE A 64 20.88 6.40 7.06
N LEU A 65 20.24 7.18 7.94
CA LEU A 65 19.11 8.03 7.57
C LEU A 65 19.55 9.19 6.66
N ALA A 66 20.72 9.79 6.88
CA ALA A 66 21.26 10.82 5.99
C ALA A 66 21.50 10.26 4.57
N GLN A 67 22.11 9.07 4.46
CA GLN A 67 22.31 8.41 3.17
C GLN A 67 20.99 8.10 2.47
N ALA A 68 19.97 7.67 3.21
CA ALA A 68 18.65 7.43 2.67
C ALA A 68 18.00 8.71 2.13
N ALA A 69 18.12 9.82 2.86
CA ALA A 69 17.60 11.13 2.42
C ALA A 69 18.30 11.62 1.15
N ILE A 70 19.62 11.48 1.06
CA ILE A 70 20.39 11.83 -0.14
C ILE A 70 19.96 10.95 -1.32
N LYS A 71 19.83 9.63 -1.11
CA LYS A 71 19.43 8.68 -2.16
C LYS A 71 18.02 8.97 -2.70
N GLY A 72 17.09 9.40 -1.84
CA GLY A 72 15.72 9.73 -2.21
C GLY A 72 15.53 11.15 -2.77
N LEU A 73 16.50 12.04 -2.62
CA LEU A 73 16.39 13.42 -3.08
C LEU A 73 16.18 13.47 -4.61
N ASN A 74 15.19 14.26 -5.04
CA ASN A 74 14.81 14.42 -6.46
C ASN A 74 14.38 13.12 -7.16
N ARG A 75 14.02 12.07 -6.41
CA ARG A 75 13.45 10.83 -6.95
C ARG A 75 11.99 10.69 -6.56
N PRO A 76 11.15 10.07 -7.40
CA PRO A 76 9.79 9.74 -7.00
C PRO A 76 9.82 8.69 -5.86
N PRO A 77 8.91 8.78 -4.88
CA PRO A 77 8.81 7.80 -3.81
C PRO A 77 8.36 6.43 -4.36
N VAL A 78 8.79 5.37 -3.70
CA VAL A 78 8.49 3.98 -4.11
C VAL A 78 7.89 3.18 -2.96
N TRP A 79 6.89 2.37 -3.27
CA TRP A 79 6.50 1.27 -2.42
C TRP A 79 7.44 0.08 -2.66
N LEU A 80 8.06 -0.38 -1.57
CA LEU A 80 8.91 -1.56 -1.53
C LEU A 80 8.53 -2.30 -0.24
N GLU A 81 8.20 -3.58 -0.36
CA GLU A 81 7.84 -4.41 0.79
C GLU A 81 9.10 -4.94 1.47
N THR A 82 9.30 -4.56 2.72
CA THR A 82 10.50 -4.90 3.50
C THR A 82 10.19 -5.91 4.61
N ARG A 83 8.92 -6.21 4.88
CA ARG A 83 8.52 -7.18 5.89
C ARG A 83 8.87 -8.59 5.46
N GLU A 84 9.33 -9.38 6.42
CA GLU A 84 9.66 -10.78 6.20
C GLU A 84 8.39 -11.59 5.87
N PRO A 85 8.36 -12.36 4.76
CA PRO A 85 7.27 -13.27 4.44
C PRO A 85 7.09 -14.32 5.54
N ARG A 86 5.83 -14.55 5.94
CA ARG A 86 5.49 -15.51 7.00
C ARG A 86 4.66 -16.68 6.46
N VAL A 87 4.70 -17.79 7.18
CA VAL A 87 3.87 -18.98 6.94
C VAL A 87 3.04 -19.25 8.19
N PRO A 88 1.74 -19.60 8.06
CA PRO A 88 0.95 -20.03 9.20
C PRO A 88 1.50 -21.36 9.74
N ALA A 89 1.58 -21.47 11.06
CA ALA A 89 1.88 -22.70 11.77
C ALA A 89 0.82 -22.90 12.84
N ILE A 90 0.18 -24.06 12.84
CA ILE A 90 -0.80 -24.44 13.86
C ILE A 90 -0.06 -25.28 14.89
N GLU A 91 -0.07 -24.83 16.13
CA GLU A 91 0.52 -25.55 17.25
C GLU A 91 -0.61 -26.07 18.12
N ILE A 92 -0.60 -27.38 18.37
CA ILE A 92 -1.55 -28.04 19.26
C ILE A 92 -0.73 -28.55 20.44
N THR A 93 -0.96 -27.99 21.61
CA THR A 93 -0.28 -28.39 22.86
C THR A 93 -0.91 -29.65 23.43
N ASP A 94 -0.20 -30.33 24.35
CA ASP A 94 -0.64 -31.61 24.93
C ASP A 94 -1.96 -31.52 25.70
N ASP A 95 -2.33 -30.32 26.18
CA ASP A 95 -3.62 -30.02 26.81
C ASP A 95 -4.77 -29.78 25.79
N GLY A 96 -4.49 -29.87 24.49
CA GLY A 96 -5.44 -29.65 23.41
C GLY A 96 -5.62 -28.19 23.01
N THR A 97 -4.86 -27.25 23.58
CA THR A 97 -4.93 -25.83 23.18
C THR A 97 -4.39 -25.65 21.76
N VAL A 98 -5.17 -25.01 20.88
CA VAL A 98 -4.79 -24.69 19.51
C VAL A 98 -4.33 -23.24 19.43
N SER A 99 -3.10 -23.02 19.00
CA SER A 99 -2.57 -21.68 18.74
C SER A 99 -2.10 -21.54 17.30
N LEU A 100 -2.19 -20.31 16.77
CA LEU A 100 -1.73 -19.98 15.43
C LEU A 100 -0.46 -19.14 15.55
N ALA A 101 0.69 -19.72 15.21
CA ALA A 101 1.94 -19.02 15.05
C ALA A 101 2.11 -18.53 13.59
N LYS A 102 2.81 -17.42 13.40
CA LYS A 102 3.22 -16.91 12.08
C LYS A 102 4.74 -16.93 12.00
N ASN A 103 5.26 -18.08 11.59
CA ASN A 103 6.70 -18.32 11.54
C ASN A 103 7.32 -17.64 10.32
N PRO A 104 8.56 -17.14 10.41
CA PRO A 104 9.34 -16.75 9.25
C PRO A 104 9.38 -17.87 8.22
N ARG A 105 9.18 -17.53 6.94
CA ARG A 105 9.31 -18.51 5.86
C ARG A 105 10.79 -18.83 5.63
N LYS A 106 11.26 -19.97 6.13
CA LYS A 106 12.62 -20.48 5.85
C LYS A 106 12.72 -20.91 4.39
N ARG A 107 13.74 -20.45 3.66
CA ARG A 107 13.98 -20.81 2.25
C ARG A 107 15.26 -21.61 2.07
N HIS A 108 15.26 -22.46 1.02
CA HIS A 108 16.43 -23.25 0.62
C HIS A 108 17.42 -22.47 -0.26
N ASP A 109 16.98 -21.40 -0.93
CA ASP A 109 17.80 -20.62 -1.86
C ASP A 109 18.34 -19.32 -1.25
N LYS A 110 19.40 -18.77 -1.88
CA LYS A 110 20.16 -17.57 -1.46
C LYS A 110 19.36 -16.24 -1.49
N HIS A 111 18.08 -16.26 -1.85
CA HIS A 111 17.24 -15.06 -1.95
C HIS A 111 16.33 -14.93 -0.70
N GLU A 112 16.77 -14.13 0.25
CA GLU A 112 16.03 -13.80 1.48
C GLU A 112 14.99 -12.68 1.24
N GLY A 113 14.10 -12.46 2.21
CA GLY A 113 13.15 -11.35 2.19
C GLY A 113 12.03 -11.45 1.14
N PHE A 114 11.44 -10.30 0.79
CA PHE A 114 10.32 -10.22 -0.14
C PHE A 114 10.72 -10.46 -1.62
N SER A 115 11.91 -10.05 -2.04
CA SER A 115 12.44 -10.34 -3.38
C SER A 115 12.47 -11.83 -3.69
N GLY A 116 13.03 -12.64 -2.78
CA GLY A 116 13.00 -14.10 -2.93
C GLY A 116 11.57 -14.67 -2.90
N PHE A 117 10.62 -14.00 -2.25
CA PHE A 117 9.21 -14.42 -2.26
C PHE A 117 8.60 -14.22 -3.63
N ALA A 118 8.82 -13.05 -4.23
CA ALA A 118 8.32 -12.76 -5.56
C ALA A 118 8.89 -13.74 -6.59
N LEU A 119 10.21 -14.00 -6.54
CA LEU A 119 10.84 -14.99 -7.41
C LEU A 119 10.18 -16.37 -7.28
N GLU A 120 9.96 -16.86 -6.06
CA GLU A 120 9.32 -18.16 -5.79
C GLU A 120 7.85 -18.21 -6.27
N MET A 121 7.10 -17.13 -6.08
CA MET A 121 5.66 -17.11 -6.33
C MET A 121 5.30 -16.88 -7.80
N PHE A 122 6.11 -16.08 -8.51
CA PHE A 122 5.82 -15.63 -9.87
C PHE A 122 6.62 -16.37 -10.95
N ASN A 123 7.77 -16.98 -10.63
CA ASN A 123 8.54 -17.75 -11.61
C ASN A 123 8.27 -19.26 -11.50
N LYS A 124 8.40 -19.96 -12.63
CA LYS A 124 8.50 -21.43 -12.62
C LYS A 124 9.91 -21.81 -12.15
N SER A 125 10.03 -22.78 -11.25
CA SER A 125 11.35 -23.29 -10.86
C SER A 125 12.01 -24.06 -12.00
N THR A 126 13.34 -24.09 -12.02
CA THR A 126 14.14 -24.92 -12.91
C THR A 126 14.00 -26.42 -12.61
N GLU A 127 13.67 -26.78 -11.36
CA GLU A 127 13.23 -28.13 -11.01
C GLU A 127 11.75 -28.29 -11.39
N GLU A 128 11.42 -29.29 -12.21
CA GLU A 128 10.09 -29.53 -12.82
C GLU A 128 8.92 -29.74 -11.82
N THR A 129 9.14 -29.59 -10.52
CA THR A 129 8.21 -29.97 -9.45
C THR A 129 7.40 -28.80 -8.87
N ARG A 130 7.78 -27.53 -9.09
CA ARG A 130 7.01 -26.38 -8.60
C ARG A 130 6.39 -25.54 -9.71
N ASN A 131 5.07 -25.58 -9.76
CA ASN A 131 4.28 -24.63 -10.54
C ASN A 131 4.27 -23.26 -9.85
N ARG A 132 4.40 -22.20 -10.67
CA ARG A 132 4.10 -20.81 -10.26
C ARG A 132 2.74 -20.72 -9.57
N CYS A 133 2.61 -19.82 -8.59
CA CYS A 133 1.36 -19.63 -7.86
C CYS A 133 0.44 -18.59 -8.50
N PHE A 134 1.01 -17.62 -9.24
CA PHE A 134 0.26 -16.56 -9.90
C PHE A 134 0.53 -16.54 -11.41
N GLY A 135 -0.47 -16.13 -12.18
CA GLY A 135 -0.41 -16.01 -13.64
C GLY A 135 -1.61 -15.23 -14.18
N LEU A 136 -1.50 -14.78 -15.43
CA LEU A 136 -2.54 -14.05 -16.14
C LEU A 136 -3.05 -14.89 -17.31
N ASN A 137 -4.37 -15.04 -17.38
CA ASN A 137 -5.03 -15.74 -18.47
C ASN A 137 -5.70 -14.75 -19.42
N ARG A 138 -5.84 -15.15 -20.68
CA ARG A 138 -6.58 -14.37 -21.68
C ARG A 138 -8.00 -14.90 -21.77
N ALA A 139 -8.99 -14.02 -21.62
CA ALA A 139 -10.38 -14.39 -21.93
C ALA A 139 -10.56 -14.48 -23.45
N LEU A 140 -11.01 -15.63 -23.94
CA LEU A 140 -11.39 -15.85 -25.34
C LEU A 140 -12.84 -16.34 -25.42
N PRO A 141 -13.63 -15.91 -26.41
CA PRO A 141 -15.01 -16.37 -26.57
C PRO A 141 -15.12 -17.89 -26.61
N GLY A 142 -15.99 -18.46 -25.76
CA GLY A 142 -16.24 -19.90 -25.72
C GLY A 142 -15.12 -20.76 -25.10
N GLN A 143 -14.03 -20.15 -24.60
CA GLN A 143 -12.93 -20.88 -23.97
C GLN A 143 -12.82 -20.54 -22.49
N ARG A 144 -12.49 -21.56 -21.69
CA ARG A 144 -12.20 -21.38 -20.27
C ARG A 144 -10.77 -20.88 -20.10
N LEU A 145 -10.60 -19.55 -20.05
CA LEU A 145 -9.38 -18.82 -19.64
C LEU A 145 -8.07 -19.55 -20.02
N PRO A 146 -7.76 -19.70 -21.32
CA PRO A 146 -6.52 -20.35 -21.75
C PRO A 146 -5.28 -19.66 -21.17
N GLU A 147 -4.27 -20.47 -20.88
CA GLU A 147 -2.97 -19.99 -20.46
C GLU A 147 -2.36 -19.06 -21.52
N ASN A 148 -1.68 -18.01 -21.07
CA ASN A 148 -0.98 -17.09 -21.96
C ASN A 148 0.44 -16.84 -21.43
N HIS A 149 1.39 -17.62 -21.94
CA HIS A 149 2.79 -17.55 -21.53
C HIS A 149 3.43 -16.16 -21.71
N GLN A 150 2.97 -15.38 -22.69
CA GLN A 150 3.50 -14.03 -22.90
C GLN A 150 3.01 -13.07 -21.81
N LEU A 151 1.71 -13.08 -21.48
CA LEU A 151 1.18 -12.26 -20.39
C LEU A 151 1.73 -12.68 -19.04
N ASP A 152 1.91 -13.99 -18.84
CA ASP A 152 2.56 -14.52 -17.65
C ASP A 152 4.00 -14.01 -17.52
N ALA A 153 4.80 -14.07 -18.59
CA ALA A 153 6.19 -13.60 -18.55
C ALA A 153 6.28 -12.11 -18.20
N ILE A 154 5.44 -11.28 -18.83
CA ILE A 154 5.35 -9.83 -18.55
C ILE A 154 4.95 -9.60 -17.08
N PHE A 155 3.96 -10.33 -16.60
CA PHE A 155 3.49 -10.20 -15.22
C PHE A 155 4.55 -10.62 -14.21
N SER A 156 5.19 -11.78 -14.42
CA SER A 156 6.24 -12.28 -13.55
C SER A 156 7.43 -11.33 -13.48
N GLU A 157 7.90 -10.84 -14.63
CA GLU A 157 8.99 -9.86 -14.70
C GLU A 157 8.62 -8.56 -13.96
N ALA A 158 7.39 -8.06 -14.15
CA ALA A 158 6.92 -6.86 -13.46
C ALA A 158 6.88 -7.06 -11.93
N MET A 159 6.41 -8.22 -11.46
CA MET A 159 6.31 -8.52 -10.03
C MET A 159 7.68 -8.73 -9.37
N THR A 160 8.63 -9.39 -10.05
CA THR A 160 9.99 -9.56 -9.52
C THR A 160 10.75 -8.25 -9.51
N THR A 161 10.64 -7.44 -10.58
CA THR A 161 11.26 -6.11 -10.64
C THR A 161 10.69 -5.20 -9.56
N THR A 162 9.37 -5.23 -9.34
CA THR A 162 8.72 -4.46 -8.26
C THR A 162 9.21 -4.89 -6.88
N ALA A 163 9.51 -6.17 -6.68
CA ALA A 163 9.99 -6.68 -5.40
C ALA A 163 11.44 -6.22 -5.10
N ASP A 164 12.26 -5.97 -6.12
CA ASP A 164 13.64 -5.50 -5.98
C ASP A 164 13.77 -3.97 -5.96
N ASP A 165 13.18 -3.31 -6.96
CA ASP A 165 13.34 -1.87 -7.20
C ASP A 165 12.25 -1.02 -6.54
N GLY A 166 11.12 -1.64 -6.19
CA GLY A 166 9.91 -0.97 -5.74
C GLY A 166 9.09 -0.38 -6.91
N LEU A 167 7.88 0.08 -6.58
CA LEU A 167 6.96 0.66 -7.54
C LEU A 167 6.50 2.05 -7.10
N SER A 168 6.59 3.04 -7.99
CA SER A 168 6.06 4.37 -7.74
C SER A 168 4.62 4.51 -8.25
N PHE A 169 3.80 5.18 -7.44
CA PHE A 169 2.46 5.62 -7.77
C PHE A 169 2.35 7.16 -7.74
N TYR A 170 3.48 7.86 -7.88
CA TYR A 170 3.52 9.32 -7.81
C TYR A 170 2.59 9.94 -8.86
N GLY A 171 1.74 10.86 -8.42
CA GLY A 171 0.77 11.54 -9.27
C GLY A 171 -0.47 10.73 -9.64
N LYS A 172 -0.57 9.47 -9.19
CA LYS A 172 -1.79 8.67 -9.34
C LYS A 172 -2.82 9.03 -8.28
N VAL A 173 -4.10 9.04 -8.66
CA VAL A 173 -5.21 9.19 -7.71
C VAL A 173 -6.03 7.90 -7.64
N ALA A 174 -6.20 7.37 -6.44
CA ALA A 174 -6.96 6.16 -6.17
C ALA A 174 -8.19 6.45 -5.29
N LEU A 175 -9.35 5.92 -5.68
CA LEU A 175 -10.55 5.86 -4.88
C LEU A 175 -10.71 4.45 -4.33
N VAL A 176 -10.72 4.31 -3.01
CA VAL A 176 -10.76 3.00 -2.33
C VAL A 176 -11.99 2.94 -1.43
N THR A 177 -12.76 1.85 -1.51
CA THR A 177 -13.87 1.59 -0.58
C THR A 177 -13.55 0.38 0.28
N GLY A 178 -14.12 0.32 1.49
CA GLY A 178 -14.01 -0.86 2.34
C GLY A 178 -12.67 -1.04 3.03
N ALA A 179 -11.95 0.04 3.33
CA ALA A 179 -10.71 -0.02 4.10
C ALA A 179 -10.97 0.04 5.60
N ALA A 180 -10.37 -0.89 6.33
CA ALA A 180 -10.41 -0.95 7.79
C ALA A 180 -9.16 -1.67 8.30
N VAL A 181 -8.73 -1.38 9.53
CA VAL A 181 -7.56 -2.03 10.14
C VAL A 181 -7.68 -3.55 10.02
N GLY A 182 -6.61 -4.19 9.54
CA GLY A 182 -6.52 -5.65 9.44
C GLY A 182 -7.09 -6.25 8.15
N ASN A 183 -7.58 -5.44 7.21
CA ASN A 183 -8.05 -5.93 5.91
C ASN A 183 -7.09 -5.59 4.74
N ILE A 184 -7.34 -6.20 3.58
CA ILE A 184 -6.48 -6.08 2.39
C ILE A 184 -6.47 -4.64 1.87
N ALA A 185 -7.61 -3.96 1.85
CA ALA A 185 -7.72 -2.58 1.36
C ALA A 185 -6.82 -1.62 2.17
N PHE A 186 -6.68 -1.84 3.47
CA PHE A 186 -5.79 -1.04 4.32
C PHE A 186 -4.31 -1.16 3.92
N GLU A 187 -3.86 -2.37 3.59
CA GLU A 187 -2.49 -2.61 3.11
C GLU A 187 -2.28 -2.10 1.67
N VAL A 188 -3.32 -2.16 0.82
CA VAL A 188 -3.29 -1.51 -0.51
C VAL A 188 -3.12 0.01 -0.37
N ILE A 189 -3.87 0.66 0.54
CA ILE A 189 -3.72 2.09 0.80
C ILE A 189 -2.32 2.41 1.32
N ARG A 190 -1.78 1.60 2.23
CA ARG A 190 -0.40 1.73 2.71
C ARG A 190 0.58 1.76 1.54
N GLY A 191 0.49 0.80 0.63
CA GLY A 191 1.37 0.73 -0.55
C GLY A 191 1.22 1.92 -1.49
N LEU A 192 -0.02 2.32 -1.79
CA LEU A 192 -0.31 3.49 -2.61
C LEU A 192 0.30 4.77 -2.02
N LEU A 193 0.09 5.02 -0.71
CA LEU A 193 0.65 6.17 0.00
C LEU A 193 2.18 6.16 0.03
N MET A 194 2.79 4.99 0.27
CA MET A 194 4.25 4.82 0.25
C MET A 194 4.84 5.14 -1.13
N GLY A 195 4.14 4.75 -2.21
CA GLY A 195 4.54 5.04 -3.59
C GLY A 195 4.20 6.44 -4.10
N GLY A 196 3.60 7.32 -3.28
CA GLY A 196 3.33 8.71 -3.67
C GLY A 196 1.94 8.96 -4.28
N ALA A 197 1.04 7.99 -4.18
CA ALA A 197 -0.33 8.16 -4.66
C ALA A 197 -1.13 9.08 -3.74
N ARG A 198 -2.16 9.68 -4.32
CA ARG A 198 -3.23 10.39 -3.60
C ARG A 198 -4.39 9.44 -3.44
N VAL A 199 -4.78 9.17 -2.21
CA VAL A 199 -5.79 8.17 -1.90
C VAL A 199 -7.01 8.84 -1.31
N ILE A 200 -8.16 8.61 -1.94
CA ILE A 200 -9.48 8.98 -1.45
C ILE A 200 -10.11 7.72 -0.88
N VAL A 201 -10.34 7.69 0.42
CA VAL A 201 -10.91 6.55 1.13
C VAL A 201 -12.38 6.82 1.41
N CYS A 202 -13.26 5.99 0.88
CA CYS A 202 -14.68 6.01 1.20
C CYS A 202 -14.98 4.94 2.26
N THR A 203 -15.45 5.38 3.43
CA THR A 203 -15.74 4.49 4.56
C THR A 203 -17.13 4.76 5.13
N ALA A 204 -17.85 3.69 5.48
CA ALA A 204 -19.00 3.79 6.36
C ALA A 204 -18.44 3.80 7.78
N PHE A 205 -18.88 4.72 8.64
CA PHE A 205 -18.48 4.78 10.06
C PHE A 205 -17.04 5.28 10.35
N PRO A 206 -16.63 6.48 9.88
CA PRO A 206 -15.42 7.14 10.35
C PRO A 206 -15.59 7.77 11.73
N GLU A 207 -16.34 7.12 12.63
CA GLU A 207 -16.56 7.56 14.00
C GLU A 207 -15.37 7.19 14.89
N GLU A 208 -15.13 7.99 15.93
CA GLU A 208 -14.04 7.76 16.88
C GLU A 208 -14.14 6.35 17.50
N GLY A 209 -13.01 5.65 17.58
CA GLY A 209 -12.93 4.28 18.10
C GLY A 209 -13.27 3.17 17.10
N SER A 210 -13.79 3.50 15.91
CA SER A 210 -13.97 2.53 14.83
C SER A 210 -12.64 2.07 14.21
N ILE A 211 -12.59 0.83 13.72
CA ILE A 211 -11.46 0.28 12.94
C ILE A 211 -11.29 0.95 11.57
N CYS A 212 -12.19 1.85 11.19
CA CYS A 212 -12.12 2.68 9.98
C CYS A 212 -12.37 4.17 10.29
N SER A 213 -11.95 4.62 11.48
CA SER A 213 -12.03 6.01 11.96
C SER A 213 -11.06 6.97 11.26
N TYR A 214 -11.28 8.28 11.41
CA TYR A 214 -10.35 9.30 10.91
C TYR A 214 -8.96 9.18 11.54
N GLU A 215 -8.88 8.82 12.82
CA GLU A 215 -7.63 8.62 13.56
C GLU A 215 -6.80 7.48 12.96
N VAL A 216 -7.46 6.37 12.62
CA VAL A 216 -6.82 5.21 11.96
C VAL A 216 -6.15 5.62 10.64
N PHE A 217 -6.82 6.41 9.80
CA PHE A 217 -6.25 6.85 8.52
C PHE A 217 -5.20 7.95 8.68
N LYS A 218 -5.36 8.81 9.69
CA LYS A 218 -4.32 9.77 10.09
C LYS A 218 -3.05 9.06 10.52
N ASP A 219 -3.15 8.05 11.39
CA ASP A 219 -2.02 7.26 11.86
C ASP A 219 -1.38 6.46 10.73
N LEU A 220 -2.19 5.90 9.82
CA LEU A 220 -1.69 5.26 8.61
C LEU A 220 -0.85 6.23 7.78
N TYR A 221 -1.40 7.41 7.45
CA TYR A 221 -0.71 8.42 6.67
C TYR A 221 0.56 8.93 7.38
N GLN A 222 0.49 9.15 8.69
CA GLN A 222 1.66 9.52 9.49
C GLN A 222 2.73 8.43 9.45
N SER A 223 2.35 7.15 9.42
CA SER A 223 3.29 6.04 9.37
C SER A 223 4.01 5.91 8.03
N CYS A 224 3.31 6.08 6.90
CA CYS A 224 3.79 5.66 5.59
C CYS A 224 3.66 6.68 4.45
N GLY A 225 3.10 7.86 4.70
CA GLY A 225 2.94 8.91 3.71
C GLY A 225 4.29 9.38 3.15
N SER A 226 4.32 9.61 1.83
CA SER A 226 5.50 10.01 1.06
C SER A 226 5.30 11.37 0.36
N ASN A 227 6.35 11.89 -0.26
CA ASN A 227 6.26 13.14 -1.03
C ASN A 227 5.20 13.03 -2.15
N GLY A 228 4.31 14.01 -2.21
CA GLY A 228 3.24 14.07 -3.22
C GLY A 228 2.00 13.22 -2.91
N SER A 229 2.09 12.32 -1.92
CA SER A 229 0.94 11.55 -1.44
C SER A 229 -0.05 12.40 -0.64
N SER A 230 -1.29 11.95 -0.56
CA SER A 230 -2.31 12.49 0.34
C SER A 230 -3.31 11.41 0.70
N CYS A 231 -3.98 11.55 1.85
CA CYS A 231 -5.08 10.68 2.25
C CYS A 231 -6.29 11.55 2.59
N VAL A 232 -7.38 11.41 1.82
CA VAL A 232 -8.65 12.11 2.03
C VAL A 232 -9.69 11.07 2.40
N VAL A 233 -10.33 11.21 3.56
CA VAL A 233 -11.36 10.27 4.02
C VAL A 233 -12.73 10.90 3.83
N VAL A 234 -13.61 10.21 3.11
CA VAL A 234 -14.97 10.65 2.79
C VAL A 234 -15.97 9.64 3.36
N PRO A 235 -16.96 10.06 4.17
CA PRO A 235 -18.01 9.16 4.62
C PRO A 235 -18.88 8.74 3.44
N MET A 236 -19.18 7.45 3.32
CA MET A 236 -20.05 6.92 2.29
C MET A 236 -20.79 5.67 2.78
N ASN A 237 -22.12 5.69 2.70
CA ASN A 237 -22.90 4.46 2.81
C ASN A 237 -22.93 3.74 1.46
N GLY A 238 -22.07 2.74 1.27
CA GLY A 238 -22.03 1.97 0.02
C GLY A 238 -23.27 1.15 -0.29
N MET A 239 -24.25 1.04 0.62
CA MET A 239 -25.55 0.41 0.35
C MET A 239 -26.56 1.41 -0.27
N SER A 240 -26.35 2.72 -0.06
CA SER A 240 -27.20 3.79 -0.59
C SER A 240 -26.82 4.12 -2.03
N ALA A 241 -27.77 3.95 -2.97
CA ALA A 241 -27.54 4.35 -4.36
C ALA A 241 -27.34 5.87 -4.50
N ILE A 242 -27.98 6.65 -3.63
CA ILE A 242 -27.85 8.11 -3.60
C ILE A 242 -26.43 8.49 -3.18
N ASP A 243 -25.90 7.87 -2.12
CA ASP A 243 -24.55 8.12 -1.64
C ASP A 243 -23.52 7.75 -2.70
N CYS A 244 -23.67 6.59 -3.35
CA CYS A 244 -22.79 6.18 -4.44
C CYS A 244 -22.68 7.26 -5.53
N SER A 245 -23.79 7.84 -5.97
CA SER A 245 -23.73 8.92 -6.98
C SER A 245 -23.20 10.22 -6.40
N ARG A 246 -23.67 10.65 -5.23
CA ARG A 246 -23.33 11.95 -4.64
C ARG A 246 -21.88 12.03 -4.17
N VAL A 247 -21.34 10.94 -3.62
CA VAL A 247 -19.93 10.89 -3.20
C VAL A 247 -19.02 10.93 -4.41
N ILE A 248 -19.34 10.22 -5.49
CA ILE A 248 -18.57 10.33 -6.74
C ILE A 248 -18.64 11.77 -7.28
N ASP A 249 -19.82 12.40 -7.28
CA ASP A 249 -19.94 13.81 -7.67
C ASP A 249 -19.07 14.72 -6.82
N HIS A 250 -19.12 14.56 -5.50
CA HIS A 250 -18.28 15.31 -4.58
C HIS A 250 -16.77 15.09 -4.83
N VAL A 251 -16.36 13.85 -5.13
CA VAL A 251 -14.97 13.53 -5.46
C VAL A 251 -14.51 14.31 -6.68
N PHE A 252 -15.30 14.31 -7.77
CA PHE A 252 -14.93 14.99 -9.00
C PHE A 252 -15.08 16.51 -8.93
N ASP A 253 -16.10 17.00 -8.24
CA ASP A 253 -16.46 18.42 -8.25
C ASP A 253 -15.75 19.22 -7.16
N ALA A 254 -15.32 18.58 -6.07
CA ALA A 254 -14.69 19.25 -4.92
C ALA A 254 -13.35 18.64 -4.51
N VAL A 255 -13.24 17.31 -4.37
CA VAL A 255 -12.01 16.70 -3.85
C VAL A 255 -10.87 16.80 -4.84
N LEU A 256 -11.02 16.29 -6.08
CA LEU A 256 -9.97 16.33 -7.09
C LEU A 256 -9.48 17.77 -7.38
N PRO A 257 -10.35 18.78 -7.56
CA PRO A 257 -9.91 20.16 -7.75
C PRO A 257 -9.19 20.78 -6.54
N SER A 258 -9.46 20.29 -5.33
CA SER A 258 -8.78 20.76 -4.10
C SER A 258 -7.36 20.22 -3.93
N LEU A 259 -7.01 19.14 -4.64
CA LEU A 259 -5.68 18.55 -4.55
C LEU A 259 -4.67 19.50 -5.20
N GLN A 260 -3.63 19.85 -4.45
CA GLN A 260 -2.58 20.74 -4.94
C GLN A 260 -1.95 20.21 -6.24
N PRO A 261 -1.54 21.06 -7.19
CA PRO A 261 -0.74 20.60 -8.32
C PRO A 261 0.58 19.96 -7.83
N LEU A 262 0.97 18.83 -8.43
CA LEU A 262 2.30 18.26 -8.17
C LEU A 262 3.33 18.85 -9.12
N PRO A 263 4.57 19.07 -8.66
CA PRO A 263 5.68 19.31 -9.57
C PRO A 263 5.85 18.07 -10.47
N LEU A 264 5.84 18.31 -11.77
CA LEU A 264 6.15 17.30 -12.78
C LEU A 264 7.65 17.02 -12.76
N ASN A 265 8.02 15.89 -12.18
CA ASN A 265 9.35 15.33 -12.40
C ASN A 265 9.25 14.49 -13.67
N HIS A 266 9.80 15.04 -14.76
CA HIS A 266 9.87 14.51 -16.13
C HIS A 266 8.63 14.67 -17.06
N ALA A 267 8.85 15.49 -18.10
CA ALA A 267 8.35 15.33 -19.48
C ALA A 267 6.92 15.74 -19.89
N SER A 268 6.16 16.53 -19.13
CA SER A 268 5.06 17.31 -19.74
C SER A 268 4.85 18.67 -19.08
N SER A 269 4.64 19.69 -19.92
CA SER A 269 4.83 21.12 -19.61
C SER A 269 3.55 21.83 -19.12
N ALA A 270 2.65 21.14 -18.42
CA ALA A 270 1.50 21.77 -17.77
C ALA A 270 1.16 21.05 -16.46
N PRO A 271 0.78 21.77 -15.39
CA PRO A 271 0.26 21.13 -14.18
C PRO A 271 -0.89 20.18 -14.56
N SER A 272 -0.71 18.88 -14.29
CA SER A 272 -1.77 17.91 -14.56
C SER A 272 -2.90 18.16 -13.57
N ILE A 273 -4.09 18.39 -14.10
CA ILE A 273 -5.31 18.36 -13.31
C ILE A 273 -5.41 16.94 -12.73
N PRO A 274 -5.57 16.76 -11.42
CA PRO A 274 -5.72 15.43 -10.83
C PRO A 274 -6.94 14.73 -11.44
N HIS A 275 -6.73 13.55 -12.00
CA HIS A 275 -7.78 12.68 -12.52
C HIS A 275 -7.79 11.38 -11.72
N LEU A 276 -8.96 10.74 -11.64
CA LEU A 276 -9.08 9.44 -10.99
C LEU A 276 -8.46 8.35 -11.87
N ASP A 277 -7.41 7.67 -11.39
CA ASP A 277 -6.70 6.61 -12.11
C ASP A 277 -7.15 5.20 -11.70
N LEU A 278 -7.49 5.01 -10.41
CA LEU A 278 -7.76 3.70 -9.82
C LEU A 278 -9.06 3.73 -9.03
N PHE A 279 -9.90 2.71 -9.21
CA PHE A 279 -11.04 2.45 -8.34
C PHE A 279 -10.91 1.05 -7.73
N VAL A 280 -10.85 0.98 -6.41
CA VAL A 280 -10.67 -0.26 -5.63
C VAL A 280 -11.92 -0.49 -4.76
N PRO A 281 -12.96 -1.17 -5.29
CA PRO A 281 -14.24 -1.33 -4.62
C PRO A 281 -14.27 -2.53 -3.66
N PHE A 282 -13.53 -2.47 -2.54
CA PHE A 282 -13.40 -3.60 -1.61
C PHE A 282 -14.43 -3.59 -0.46
N ALA A 283 -15.39 -2.67 -0.48
CA ALA A 283 -16.48 -2.65 0.51
C ALA A 283 -17.34 -3.93 0.42
N ALA A 284 -17.49 -4.61 1.56
CA ALA A 284 -18.23 -5.86 1.67
C ALA A 284 -18.90 -5.99 3.04
N ILE A 285 -19.95 -6.81 3.09
CA ILE A 285 -20.63 -7.23 4.34
C ILE A 285 -20.45 -8.76 4.46
N PRO A 286 -19.98 -9.27 5.62
CA PRO A 286 -19.82 -10.70 5.82
C PRO A 286 -21.19 -11.39 5.96
N GLU A 287 -21.36 -12.51 5.25
CA GLU A 287 -22.57 -13.35 5.21
C GLU A 287 -22.31 -14.77 5.75
N THR A 288 -21.38 -14.92 6.70
CA THR A 288 -20.93 -16.21 7.22
C THR A 288 -22.09 -17.05 7.79
N GLY A 289 -22.16 -18.32 7.41
CA GLY A 289 -23.15 -19.28 7.91
C GLY A 289 -24.53 -19.17 7.27
N ARG A 290 -24.72 -18.29 6.28
CA ARG A 290 -26.00 -18.10 5.59
C ARG A 290 -26.11 -19.04 4.37
N THR A 291 -27.20 -19.80 4.33
CA THR A 291 -27.54 -20.69 3.20
C THR A 291 -28.59 -20.03 2.32
N ILE A 292 -28.90 -20.64 1.18
CA ILE A 292 -29.91 -20.13 0.25
C ILE A 292 -31.31 -19.96 0.88
N GLN A 293 -31.61 -20.69 1.96
CA GLN A 293 -32.88 -20.60 2.68
C GLN A 293 -32.95 -19.38 3.62
N MET A 294 -31.80 -18.77 3.94
CA MET A 294 -31.66 -17.68 4.90
C MET A 294 -31.30 -16.36 4.22
N ILE A 295 -31.63 -16.22 2.93
CA ILE A 295 -31.51 -14.95 2.20
C ILE A 295 -32.61 -14.02 2.73
N ASP A 296 -32.20 -12.90 3.30
CA ASP A 296 -33.06 -11.87 3.88
C ASP A 296 -32.59 -10.46 3.42
N ASP A 297 -33.19 -9.42 4.00
CA ASP A 297 -32.87 -8.01 3.73
C ASP A 297 -31.38 -7.69 3.85
N ARG A 298 -30.64 -8.35 4.76
CA ARG A 298 -29.21 -8.15 4.92
C ARG A 298 -28.44 -8.72 3.73
N SER A 299 -28.80 -9.91 3.27
CA SER A 299 -28.18 -10.52 2.09
C SER A 299 -28.47 -9.70 0.82
N GLU A 300 -29.68 -9.15 0.69
CA GLU A 300 -30.01 -8.21 -0.38
C GLU A 300 -29.18 -6.93 -0.33
N ALA A 301 -29.02 -6.34 0.85
CA ALA A 301 -28.18 -5.16 1.07
C ALA A 301 -26.69 -5.43 0.78
N ALA A 302 -26.17 -6.58 1.20
CA ALA A 302 -24.81 -7.03 0.93
C ALA A 302 -24.57 -7.19 -0.57
N HIS A 303 -25.48 -7.84 -1.29
CA HIS A 303 -25.37 -8.00 -2.75
C HIS A 303 -25.47 -6.65 -3.48
N ARG A 304 -26.36 -5.76 -3.00
CA ARG A 304 -26.45 -4.40 -3.52
C ARG A 304 -25.14 -3.63 -3.34
N LEU A 305 -24.50 -3.71 -2.18
CA LEU A 305 -23.20 -3.09 -1.90
C LEU A 305 -22.10 -3.65 -2.82
N MET A 306 -21.97 -4.98 -2.88
CA MET A 306 -20.83 -5.66 -3.51
C MET A 306 -20.93 -5.77 -5.03
N LEU A 307 -22.11 -5.60 -5.62
CA LEU A 307 -22.31 -5.71 -7.07
C LEU A 307 -23.03 -4.49 -7.66
N THR A 308 -24.32 -4.33 -7.34
CA THR A 308 -25.15 -3.33 -8.03
C THR A 308 -24.61 -1.91 -7.84
N ASN A 309 -24.19 -1.56 -6.63
CA ASN A 309 -23.66 -0.24 -6.33
C ASN A 309 -22.22 -0.05 -6.82
N VAL A 310 -21.42 -1.11 -6.94
CA VAL A 310 -20.12 -1.04 -7.63
C VAL A 310 -20.33 -0.60 -9.09
N HIS A 311 -21.30 -1.20 -9.79
CA HIS A 311 -21.65 -0.77 -11.15
C HIS A 311 -22.16 0.66 -11.21
N ARG A 312 -22.97 1.10 -10.23
CA ARG A 312 -23.41 2.51 -10.16
C ARG A 312 -22.23 3.47 -10.00
N CYS A 313 -21.28 3.15 -9.12
CA CYS A 313 -20.06 3.93 -8.96
C CYS A 313 -19.25 3.99 -10.26
N ILE A 314 -19.01 2.84 -10.91
CA ILE A 314 -18.28 2.78 -12.20
C ILE A 314 -18.99 3.62 -13.26
N GLY A 315 -20.31 3.45 -13.43
CA GLY A 315 -21.09 4.22 -14.39
C GLY A 315 -21.00 5.73 -14.13
N ARG A 316 -21.10 6.15 -12.87
CA ARG A 316 -20.98 7.57 -12.51
C ARG A 316 -19.56 8.11 -12.70
N ILE A 317 -18.52 7.31 -12.42
CA ILE A 317 -17.12 7.65 -12.70
C ILE A 317 -16.95 7.85 -14.22
N MET A 318 -17.49 6.97 -15.06
CA MET A 318 -17.40 7.10 -16.52
C MET A 318 -18.08 8.37 -17.04
N GLU A 319 -19.26 8.73 -16.49
CA GLU A 319 -19.95 9.98 -16.83
C GLU A 319 -19.11 11.22 -16.47
N LYS A 320 -18.44 11.21 -15.32
CA LYS A 320 -17.57 12.30 -14.85
C LYS A 320 -16.18 12.30 -15.50
N ASN A 321 -15.73 11.16 -16.00
CA ASN A 321 -14.41 10.97 -16.63
C ASN A 321 -14.54 10.40 -18.06
N PRO A 322 -15.07 11.17 -19.03
CA PRO A 322 -15.30 10.69 -20.40
C PRO A 322 -14.00 10.36 -21.18
N ARG A 323 -12.82 10.63 -20.62
CA ARG A 323 -11.51 10.31 -21.20
C ARG A 323 -10.86 9.05 -20.59
N GLY A 324 -11.41 8.48 -19.52
CA GLY A 324 -10.92 7.24 -18.92
C GLY A 324 -11.60 6.03 -19.54
N VAL A 325 -10.85 5.21 -20.27
CA VAL A 325 -11.28 3.84 -20.58
C VAL A 325 -11.35 3.07 -19.24
N PRO A 326 -12.42 2.30 -18.97
CA PRO A 326 -12.58 1.54 -17.72
C PRO A 326 -11.42 0.57 -17.45
#